data_AF-A0A662WBQ0-F1
#
_entry.id   AF-A0A662WBQ0-F1
#
_cell.length_a   1.000
_cell.length_b   1.000
_cell.length_c   1.000
_cell.angle_alpha   90.00
_cell.angle_beta   90.00
_cell.angle_gamma   90.00
#
_symmetry.space_group_name_H-M   'P 1'
#
loop_
_entity.id
_entity.type
_entity.pdbx_description
1 polymer ?
#
loop_
_entity_poly.entity_id
_entity_poly.type
_entity_poly.pdbx_seq_one_letter_code
_entity_poly.pdbx_strand_id
1 'polypeptide(L)'
;MRASEDKLGKGRIIFKLTRSIRIPEENENFRRYTQSTSSDVFNEIAQAYVEWARSKQGWMYEAFEGAFKLGRKLSSQYNLSAQRIESLFNDVLAKFGGIIGFFISGFLRNLDDFSIRLKVRSASGIGFRMKGGRLYVEGKTSFLGMEMEDGEIVTPLAGNYLGKGMRGGRIVAGTAGDWVGMEMKGGKIVVKKAGNALGFGMEGGEIIAREAGAWVGESSKGGKIIVGRCESVGSGKAFITVDEVQFRSQAGAAL
;
A
#
# COMPACT_ATOMS: atom_id res chain seq x y z
N MET A 1 49.33 15.71 -3.38
CA MET A 1 48.14 16.57 -3.18
C MET A 1 46.90 15.79 -3.58
N ARG A 2 45.94 15.77 -2.65
CA ARG A 2 44.49 15.49 -2.77
C ARG A 2 44.02 14.08 -3.11
N ALA A 3 43.14 13.64 -2.22
CA ALA A 3 42.51 12.35 -2.10
C ALA A 3 41.14 12.32 -2.79
N SER A 4 40.68 11.09 -2.96
CA SER A 4 39.38 10.56 -3.37
C SER A 4 38.10 11.34 -3.01
N GLU A 5 37.29 11.62 -4.04
CA GLU A 5 35.82 11.75 -4.09
C GLU A 5 35.45 11.23 -5.51
N ASP A 6 34.42 10.44 -5.81
CA ASP A 6 33.05 10.44 -5.31
C ASP A 6 32.36 9.09 -5.69
N LYS A 7 32.13 8.25 -4.69
CA LYS A 7 31.17 7.12 -4.70
C LYS A 7 30.69 6.95 -3.26
N LEU A 8 29.59 7.62 -2.84
CA LEU A 8 28.74 7.24 -1.68
C LEU A 8 27.71 8.36 -1.34
N GLY A 9 26.84 8.72 -2.29
CA GLY A 9 25.94 9.89 -2.15
C GLY A 9 24.48 9.67 -1.73
N LYS A 10 23.98 8.43 -1.54
CA LYS A 10 22.51 8.22 -1.32
C LYS A 10 22.09 7.35 -0.11
N GLY A 11 23.03 6.97 0.76
CA GLY A 11 22.75 6.10 1.92
C GLY A 11 22.79 6.78 3.30
N ARG A 12 23.14 8.07 3.40
CA ARG A 12 23.47 8.71 4.70
C ARG A 12 22.42 9.68 5.27
N ILE A 13 21.36 10.00 4.53
CA ILE A 13 20.31 10.92 5.01
C ILE A 13 19.25 10.16 5.85
N ILE A 14 18.96 8.90 5.51
CA ILE A 14 18.01 8.04 6.25
C ILE A 14 18.54 7.70 7.67
N PHE A 15 19.85 7.73 7.90
CA PHE A 15 20.45 7.41 9.19
C PHE A 15 20.53 8.60 10.18
N LYS A 16 20.36 9.85 9.70
CA LYS A 16 20.43 11.05 10.56
C LYS A 16 19.07 11.49 11.15
N LEU A 17 17.95 11.02 10.59
CA LEU A 17 16.60 11.46 11.00
C LEU A 17 15.95 10.59 12.10
N THR A 18 16.60 9.50 12.53
CA THR A 18 16.07 8.59 13.57
C THR A 18 16.34 9.05 15.00
N ARG A 19 17.06 10.15 15.22
CA ARG A 19 17.58 10.55 16.55
C ARG A 19 16.75 11.54 17.36
N SER A 20 15.54 11.89 16.94
CA SER A 20 14.70 12.83 17.70
C SER A 20 13.20 12.57 17.55
N ILE A 21 12.80 11.30 17.72
CA ILE A 21 11.41 10.98 18.05
C ILE A 21 11.34 10.80 19.56
N ARG A 22 10.83 11.81 20.28
CA ARG A 22 10.39 11.61 21.66
C ARG A 22 9.09 10.82 21.63
N ILE A 23 9.21 9.53 21.93
CA ILE A 23 8.11 8.60 22.15
C ILE A 23 7.78 8.69 23.65
N PRO A 24 6.50 8.83 24.05
CA PRO A 24 6.14 8.81 25.47
C PRO A 24 6.61 7.50 26.13
N GLU A 25 7.29 7.61 27.28
CA GLU A 25 7.78 6.47 28.06
C GLU A 25 6.62 5.66 28.63
N GLU A 26 6.80 4.32 28.65
CA GLU A 26 5.88 3.37 29.27
C GLU A 26 5.77 3.66 30.77
N ASN A 27 4.56 3.94 31.25
CA ASN A 27 4.30 4.12 32.67
C ASN A 27 3.57 2.87 33.19
N GLU A 28 4.18 2.14 34.14
CA GLU A 28 3.67 0.87 34.69
C GLU A 28 2.26 0.97 35.29
N ASN A 29 1.81 2.18 35.63
CA ASN A 29 0.44 2.44 36.10
C ASN A 29 -0.65 2.23 35.03
N PHE A 30 -0.29 2.14 33.73
CA PHE A 30 -1.26 1.91 32.65
C PHE A 30 -1.82 0.48 32.64
N ARG A 31 -1.11 -0.49 33.23
CA ARG A 31 -1.53 -1.91 33.29
C ARG A 31 -2.71 -2.19 34.24
N ARG A 32 -3.09 -1.24 35.11
CA ARG A 32 -4.24 -1.41 36.02
C ARG A 32 -5.57 -0.96 35.43
N TYR A 33 -5.56 -0.17 34.36
CA TYR A 33 -6.77 0.25 33.63
C TYR A 33 -7.15 -0.69 32.48
N THR A 34 -6.29 -1.66 32.15
CA THR A 34 -6.48 -2.63 31.05
C THR A 34 -7.40 -3.79 31.37
N GLN A 35 -8.45 -3.56 32.18
CA GLN A 35 -9.68 -4.38 32.11
C GLN A 35 -10.73 -3.64 31.28
N SER A 36 -10.31 -3.10 30.13
CA SER A 36 -11.13 -2.22 29.31
C SER A 36 -11.93 -3.00 28.26
N THR A 37 -13.15 -2.55 28.02
CA THR A 37 -14.07 -3.18 27.07
C THR A 37 -13.55 -2.98 25.64
N SER A 38 -14.11 -3.70 24.66
CA SER A 38 -13.65 -3.59 23.26
C SER A 38 -13.68 -2.16 22.70
N SER A 39 -14.62 -1.34 23.17
CA SER A 39 -14.79 0.07 22.80
C SER A 39 -13.62 0.94 23.29
N ASP A 40 -13.12 0.68 24.49
CA ASP A 40 -12.11 1.52 25.13
C ASP A 40 -10.76 1.40 24.40
N VAL A 41 -10.34 0.16 24.10
CA VAL A 41 -9.11 -0.10 23.31
C VAL A 41 -9.18 0.55 21.92
N PHE A 42 -10.33 0.50 21.25
CA PHE A 42 -10.47 1.10 19.92
C PHE A 42 -10.37 2.62 19.97
N ASN A 43 -10.98 3.24 20.98
CA ASN A 43 -10.91 4.68 21.18
C ASN A 43 -9.49 5.13 21.53
N GLU A 44 -8.78 4.39 22.38
CA GLU A 44 -7.37 4.66 22.71
C GLU A 44 -6.48 4.62 21.46
N ILE A 45 -6.62 3.58 20.63
CA ILE A 45 -5.86 3.46 19.37
C ILE A 45 -6.18 4.62 18.42
N ALA A 46 -7.46 4.97 18.29
CA ALA A 46 -7.90 6.07 17.42
C ALA A 46 -7.39 7.43 17.91
N GLN A 47 -7.43 7.68 19.22
CA GLN A 47 -6.90 8.91 19.82
C GLN A 47 -5.39 9.01 19.59
N ALA A 48 -4.64 7.94 19.82
CA ALA A 48 -3.20 7.91 19.54
C ALA A 48 -2.88 8.26 18.07
N TYR A 49 -3.66 7.74 17.12
CA TYR A 49 -3.53 8.10 15.71
C TYR A 49 -3.82 9.59 15.47
N VAL A 50 -4.94 10.12 15.99
CA VAL A 50 -5.36 11.51 15.78
C VAL A 50 -4.33 12.48 16.38
N GLU A 51 -3.88 12.24 17.61
CA GLU A 51 -2.87 13.06 18.27
C GLU A 51 -1.56 13.08 17.49
N TRP A 52 -1.10 11.93 17.03
CA TRP A 52 0.10 11.83 16.22
C TRP A 52 -0.05 12.54 14.87
N ALA A 53 -1.19 12.37 14.19
CA ALA A 53 -1.44 12.88 12.84
C ALA A 53 -1.61 14.41 12.78
N ARG A 54 -2.07 15.04 13.86
CA ARG A 54 -2.36 16.50 13.94
C ARG A 54 -1.20 17.41 13.52
N SER A 55 0.04 16.96 13.66
CA SER A 55 1.25 17.75 13.36
C SER A 55 1.93 17.34 12.04
N LYS A 56 1.31 16.45 11.24
CA LYS A 56 1.95 15.83 10.07
C LYS A 56 1.43 16.41 8.78
N GLN A 57 2.33 16.58 7.81
CA GLN A 57 1.96 16.86 6.43
C GLN A 57 1.68 15.55 5.71
N GLY A 58 0.40 15.21 5.56
CA GLY A 58 -0.06 13.92 5.04
C GLY A 58 0.26 13.62 3.58
N TRP A 59 0.98 14.49 2.85
CA TRP A 59 1.48 14.24 1.50
C TRP A 59 2.97 13.85 1.48
N MET A 60 3.69 14.04 2.59
CA MET A 60 5.10 13.70 2.69
C MET A 60 5.28 12.20 2.97
N TYR A 61 6.27 11.58 2.33
CA TYR A 61 6.57 10.16 2.53
C TYR A 61 6.90 9.83 3.99
N GLU A 62 7.53 10.76 4.71
CA GLU A 62 7.82 10.66 6.14
C GLU A 62 6.56 10.47 6.98
N ALA A 63 5.42 11.06 6.56
CA ALA A 63 4.14 10.85 7.23
C ALA A 63 3.60 9.44 6.97
N PHE A 64 3.77 8.88 5.78
CA PHE A 64 3.36 7.50 5.48
C PHE A 64 4.13 6.50 6.34
N GLU A 65 5.47 6.64 6.37
CA GLU A 65 6.35 5.81 7.16
C GLU A 65 6.07 5.94 8.67
N GLY A 66 5.82 7.17 9.14
CA GLY A 66 5.48 7.42 10.53
C GLY A 66 4.14 6.81 10.95
N ALA A 67 3.11 6.89 10.10
CA ALA A 67 1.81 6.27 10.35
C ALA A 67 1.93 4.75 10.46
N PHE A 68 2.65 4.14 9.51
CA PHE A 68 2.92 2.70 9.52
C PHE A 68 3.66 2.25 10.78
N LYS A 69 4.72 2.98 11.19
CA LYS A 69 5.47 2.68 12.41
C LYS A 69 4.61 2.78 13.68
N LEU A 70 3.74 3.78 13.75
CA LEU A 70 2.81 3.92 14.87
C LEU A 70 1.85 2.72 14.92
N GLY A 71 1.24 2.36 13.79
CA GLY A 71 0.33 1.21 13.70
C GLY A 71 1.01 -0.09 14.11
N ARG A 72 2.24 -0.31 13.65
CA ARG A 72 3.05 -1.46 14.09
C ARG A 72 3.29 -1.50 15.59
N LYS A 73 3.66 -0.36 16.20
CA LYS A 73 3.91 -0.28 17.64
C LYS A 73 2.65 -0.65 18.43
N LEU A 74 1.51 -0.06 18.08
CA LEU A 74 0.25 -0.32 18.76
C LEU A 74 -0.25 -1.74 18.52
N SER A 75 -0.04 -2.28 17.32
CA SER A 75 -0.34 -3.68 17.03
C SER A 75 0.43 -4.64 17.92
N SER A 76 1.73 -4.41 18.14
CA SER A 76 2.52 -5.23 19.08
C SER A 76 2.08 -5.07 20.53
N GLN A 77 1.59 -3.88 20.92
CA GLN A 77 1.12 -3.61 22.28
C GLN A 77 -0.24 -4.27 22.57
N TYR A 78 -1.20 -4.17 21.64
CA TYR A 78 -2.57 -4.64 21.85
C TYR A 78 -2.83 -6.06 21.32
N ASN A 79 -1.98 -6.57 20.42
CA ASN A 79 -2.05 -7.91 19.84
C ASN A 79 -3.47 -8.32 19.37
N LEU A 80 -4.11 -7.43 18.63
CA LEU A 80 -5.50 -7.62 18.18
C LEU A 80 -5.58 -8.74 17.12
N SER A 81 -6.64 -9.56 17.19
CA SER A 81 -6.95 -10.53 16.13
C SER A 81 -7.36 -9.83 14.83
N ALA A 82 -7.35 -10.58 13.71
CA ALA A 82 -7.80 -10.08 12.41
C ALA A 82 -9.23 -9.50 12.47
N GLN A 83 -10.16 -10.18 13.15
CA GLN A 83 -11.54 -9.72 13.31
C GLN A 83 -11.61 -8.42 14.13
N ARG A 84 -10.78 -8.29 15.17
CA ARG A 84 -10.71 -7.06 15.96
C ARG A 84 -10.09 -5.91 15.18
N ILE A 85 -9.13 -6.17 14.30
CA ILE A 85 -8.54 -5.17 13.39
C ILE A 85 -9.59 -4.72 12.36
N GLU A 86 -10.39 -5.65 11.84
CA GLU A 86 -11.51 -5.32 10.95
C GLU A 86 -12.51 -4.39 11.63
N SER A 87 -12.99 -4.72 12.83
CA SER A 87 -13.91 -3.87 13.60
C SER A 87 -13.30 -2.52 13.97
N LEU A 88 -12.05 -2.51 14.47
CA LEU A 88 -11.33 -1.26 14.76
C LEU A 88 -11.35 -0.33 13.54
N PHE A 89 -11.05 -0.87 12.36
CA PHE A 89 -11.00 -0.07 11.16
C PHE A 89 -12.39 0.41 10.74
N ASN A 90 -13.34 -0.51 10.54
CA ASN A 90 -14.65 -0.20 9.97
C ASN A 90 -15.49 0.66 10.91
N ASP A 91 -15.44 0.41 12.22
CA ASP A 91 -16.30 1.07 13.20
C ASP A 91 -15.72 2.42 13.64
N VAL A 92 -14.39 2.57 13.62
CA VAL A 92 -13.72 3.73 14.23
C VAL A 92 -12.82 4.48 13.24
N LEU A 93 -11.90 3.81 12.56
CA LEU A 93 -10.84 4.49 11.79
C LEU A 93 -11.28 4.95 10.40
N ALA A 94 -12.24 4.28 9.77
CA ALA A 94 -12.66 4.51 8.39
C ALA A 94 -13.14 5.96 8.12
N LYS A 95 -13.56 6.69 9.15
CA LYS A 95 -13.99 8.09 9.08
C LYS A 95 -12.86 9.10 8.87
N PHE A 96 -11.62 8.76 9.18
CA PHE A 96 -10.50 9.71 9.14
C PHE A 96 -9.92 9.92 7.73
N GLY A 97 -9.99 8.89 6.87
CA GLY A 97 -9.43 8.89 5.53
C GLY A 97 -7.96 9.30 5.45
N GLY A 98 -7.54 9.90 4.33
CA GLY A 98 -6.15 10.36 4.14
C GLY A 98 -5.15 9.22 4.32
N ILE A 99 -4.12 9.41 5.15
CA ILE A 99 -3.04 8.42 5.34
C ILE A 99 -3.39 7.25 6.29
N ILE A 100 -4.66 7.09 6.69
CA ILE A 100 -5.08 6.05 7.63
C ILE A 100 -4.77 4.62 7.14
N GLY A 101 -4.71 4.42 5.82
CA GLY A 101 -4.35 3.14 5.23
C GLY A 101 -2.93 2.71 5.60
N PHE A 102 -1.97 3.64 5.65
CA PHE A 102 -0.61 3.36 6.11
C PHE A 102 -0.57 2.93 7.57
N PHE A 103 -1.38 3.58 8.41
CA PHE A 103 -1.49 3.23 9.83
C PHE A 103 -2.07 1.83 10.03
N ILE A 104 -3.21 1.50 9.42
CA ILE A 104 -3.82 0.16 9.57
C ILE A 104 -2.92 -0.92 8.97
N SER A 105 -2.17 -0.63 7.90
CA SER A 105 -1.19 -1.57 7.34
C SER A 105 -0.09 -1.94 8.34
N GLY A 106 0.20 -1.06 9.31
CA GLY A 106 1.08 -1.38 10.43
C GLY A 106 0.53 -2.48 11.33
N PHE A 107 -0.79 -2.56 11.52
CA PHE A 107 -1.44 -3.67 12.23
C PHE A 107 -1.40 -4.96 11.43
N LEU A 108 -1.67 -4.88 10.13
CA LEU A 108 -1.66 -6.04 9.23
C LEU A 108 -0.29 -6.70 9.14
N ARG A 109 0.79 -5.93 9.34
CA ARG A 109 2.18 -6.43 9.23
C ARG A 109 2.55 -7.49 10.27
N ASN A 110 1.81 -7.58 11.38
CA ASN A 110 2.05 -8.55 12.44
C ASN A 110 1.15 -9.80 12.31
N LEU A 111 0.29 -9.86 11.30
CA LEU A 111 -0.57 -11.00 11.04
C LEU A 111 0.08 -11.92 10.00
N ASP A 112 -0.08 -13.23 10.18
CA ASP A 112 0.43 -14.25 9.23
C ASP A 112 -0.64 -14.57 8.16
N ASP A 113 -1.67 -15.33 8.56
CA ASP A 113 -2.81 -15.70 7.71
C ASP A 113 -4.08 -15.00 8.21
N PHE A 114 -4.68 -14.19 7.35
CA PHE A 114 -5.88 -13.42 7.67
C PHE A 114 -6.70 -13.13 6.43
N SER A 115 -8.00 -12.90 6.64
CA SER A 115 -8.89 -12.36 5.62
C SER A 115 -9.68 -11.22 6.26
N ILE A 116 -9.51 -9.99 5.79
CA ILE A 116 -10.13 -8.79 6.36
C ILE A 116 -10.86 -8.00 5.27
N ARG A 117 -12.04 -7.47 5.62
CA ARG A 117 -12.81 -6.56 4.76
C ARG A 117 -12.74 -5.13 5.30
N LEU A 118 -12.26 -4.20 4.49
CA LEU A 118 -12.12 -2.79 4.86
C LEU A 118 -13.04 -1.94 3.99
N LYS A 119 -13.94 -1.18 4.61
CA LYS A 119 -14.83 -0.23 3.92
C LYS A 119 -14.37 1.19 4.20
N VAL A 120 -14.13 1.97 3.15
CA VAL A 120 -13.66 3.36 3.25
C VAL A 120 -14.49 4.28 2.38
N ARG A 121 -14.63 5.54 2.81
CA ARG A 121 -15.02 6.62 1.87
C ARG A 121 -13.83 6.98 0.98
N SER A 122 -12.66 7.18 1.59
CA SER A 122 -11.40 7.49 0.91
C SER A 122 -10.23 7.14 1.83
N ALA A 123 -9.21 6.39 1.38
CA ALA A 123 -8.00 6.14 2.17
C ALA A 123 -6.76 5.88 1.31
N SER A 124 -5.59 6.28 1.79
CA SER A 124 -4.30 6.07 1.14
C SER A 124 -3.46 5.06 1.91
N GLY A 125 -2.81 4.15 1.18
CA GLY A 125 -1.78 3.27 1.72
C GLY A 125 -2.28 1.98 2.39
N ILE A 126 -3.52 1.56 2.15
CA ILE A 126 -4.00 0.24 2.60
C ILE A 126 -3.13 -0.84 1.93
N GLY A 127 -2.70 -1.85 2.69
CA GLY A 127 -1.80 -2.90 2.19
C GLY A 127 -0.36 -2.44 2.00
N PHE A 128 0.03 -1.29 2.57
CA PHE A 128 1.42 -0.82 2.51
C PHE A 128 2.36 -1.83 3.15
N ARG A 129 3.31 -2.36 2.37
CA ARG A 129 4.22 -3.44 2.79
C ARG A 129 3.46 -4.63 3.41
N MET A 130 2.34 -5.03 2.84
CA MET A 130 1.68 -6.28 3.25
C MET A 130 2.56 -7.51 2.91
N LYS A 131 2.52 -8.55 3.74
CA LYS A 131 3.40 -9.73 3.68
C LYS A 131 2.68 -11.08 3.62
N GLY A 132 1.37 -11.06 3.49
CA GLY A 132 0.52 -12.24 3.60
C GLY A 132 -0.92 -11.83 3.85
N GLY A 133 -1.81 -12.82 3.89
CA GLY A 133 -3.25 -12.62 4.07
C GLY A 133 -3.98 -12.06 2.85
N ARG A 134 -5.28 -11.81 3.03
CA ARG A 134 -6.21 -11.35 2.00
C ARG A 134 -6.98 -10.13 2.48
N LEU A 135 -6.99 -9.08 1.67
CA LEU A 135 -7.80 -7.89 1.90
C LEU A 135 -8.89 -7.77 0.84
N TYR A 136 -10.12 -7.53 1.27
CA TYR A 136 -11.18 -7.01 0.41
C TYR A 136 -11.40 -5.55 0.78
N VAL A 137 -11.16 -4.65 -0.16
CA VAL A 137 -11.24 -3.21 0.11
C VAL A 137 -12.36 -2.62 -0.73
N GLU A 138 -13.32 -1.97 -0.09
CA GLU A 138 -14.40 -1.25 -0.76
C GLU A 138 -14.25 0.24 -0.51
N GLY A 139 -14.31 1.04 -1.58
CA GLY A 139 -14.21 2.50 -1.50
C GLY A 139 -13.05 3.08 -2.29
N LYS A 140 -12.92 4.41 -2.27
CA LYS A 140 -11.86 5.11 -2.98
C LYS A 140 -10.52 4.91 -2.27
N THR A 141 -9.50 4.48 -2.99
CA THR A 141 -8.16 4.32 -2.42
C THR A 141 -7.09 5.02 -3.25
N SER A 142 -5.93 5.30 -2.67
CA SER A 142 -4.70 5.65 -3.40
C SER A 142 -3.52 4.92 -2.77
N PHE A 143 -2.44 4.68 -3.51
CA PHE A 143 -1.28 3.93 -2.99
C PHE A 143 -1.65 2.55 -2.39
N LEU A 144 -2.75 1.94 -2.85
CA LEU A 144 -3.20 0.63 -2.39
C LEU A 144 -2.14 -0.42 -2.77
N GLY A 145 -1.70 -1.23 -1.81
CA GLY A 145 -0.65 -2.23 -2.02
C GLY A 145 0.73 -1.65 -2.32
N MET A 146 1.00 -0.39 -1.95
CA MET A 146 2.33 0.21 -2.12
C MET A 146 3.39 -0.62 -1.38
N GLU A 147 4.49 -0.94 -2.06
CA GLU A 147 5.60 -1.76 -1.55
C GLU A 147 5.17 -3.15 -1.00
N MET A 148 4.02 -3.66 -1.42
CA MET A 148 3.53 -4.99 -1.04
C MET A 148 4.56 -6.07 -1.40
N GLU A 149 4.84 -6.95 -0.44
CA GLU A 149 5.83 -8.03 -0.55
C GLU A 149 5.16 -9.37 -0.83
N ASP A 150 3.96 -9.60 -0.27
CA ASP A 150 3.15 -10.79 -0.52
C ASP A 150 1.68 -10.57 -0.08
N GLY A 151 0.81 -11.56 -0.31
CA GLY A 151 -0.61 -11.55 0.02
C GLY A 151 -1.51 -11.26 -1.19
N GLU A 152 -2.82 -11.09 -0.95
CA GLU A 152 -3.78 -10.70 -1.99
C GLU A 152 -4.65 -9.51 -1.58
N ILE A 153 -4.83 -8.54 -2.47
CA ILE A 153 -5.79 -7.44 -2.32
C ILE A 153 -6.80 -7.49 -3.45
N VAL A 154 -8.09 -7.49 -3.11
CA VAL A 154 -9.21 -7.44 -4.07
C VAL A 154 -10.02 -6.17 -3.83
N THR A 155 -10.28 -5.39 -4.87
CA THR A 155 -11.09 -4.17 -4.80
C THR A 155 -11.89 -3.93 -6.08
N PRO A 156 -13.13 -3.41 -6.03
CA PRO A 156 -13.80 -2.92 -7.22
C PRO A 156 -13.18 -1.61 -7.74
N LEU A 157 -12.54 -0.83 -6.88
CA LEU A 157 -12.04 0.52 -7.19
C LEU A 157 -10.72 0.82 -6.48
N ALA A 158 -9.74 1.27 -7.26
CA ALA A 158 -8.51 1.89 -6.79
C ALA A 158 -8.31 3.24 -7.50
N GLY A 159 -7.65 4.17 -6.83
CA GLY A 159 -7.19 5.42 -7.41
C GLY A 159 -5.75 5.28 -7.93
N ASN A 160 -4.99 6.36 -7.81
CA ASN A 160 -3.65 6.43 -8.37
C ASN A 160 -2.65 5.61 -7.55
N TYR A 161 -1.55 5.21 -8.20
CA TYR A 161 -0.41 4.52 -7.58
C TYR A 161 -0.73 3.15 -6.98
N LEU A 162 -1.73 2.45 -7.53
CA LEU A 162 -2.02 1.05 -7.18
C LEU A 162 -0.76 0.21 -7.38
N GLY A 163 -0.30 -0.49 -6.34
CA GLY A 163 0.86 -1.38 -6.39
C GLY A 163 2.20 -0.65 -6.62
N LYS A 164 2.31 0.64 -6.28
CA LYS A 164 3.58 1.39 -6.43
C LYS A 164 4.71 0.68 -5.68
N GLY A 165 5.80 0.36 -6.37
CA GLY A 165 6.98 -0.29 -5.76
C GLY A 165 6.73 -1.72 -5.25
N MET A 166 5.62 -2.35 -5.65
CA MET A 166 5.26 -3.73 -5.27
C MET A 166 6.37 -4.71 -5.65
N ARG A 167 6.66 -5.67 -4.77
CA ARG A 167 7.75 -6.65 -4.87
C ARG A 167 7.25 -8.08 -4.98
N GLY A 168 6.02 -8.35 -4.54
CA GLY A 168 5.37 -9.66 -4.60
C GLY A 168 3.89 -9.56 -4.22
N GLY A 169 3.21 -10.70 -4.17
CA GLY A 169 1.76 -10.77 -3.94
C GLY A 169 0.91 -10.52 -5.19
N ARG A 170 -0.39 -10.37 -4.98
CA ARG A 170 -1.39 -10.18 -6.04
C ARG A 170 -2.39 -9.07 -5.72
N ILE A 171 -2.70 -8.24 -6.70
CA ILE A 171 -3.77 -7.24 -6.60
C ILE A 171 -4.76 -7.44 -7.74
N VAL A 172 -6.05 -7.52 -7.42
CA VAL A 172 -7.16 -7.60 -8.39
C VAL A 172 -8.05 -6.37 -8.22
N ALA A 173 -8.19 -5.58 -9.28
CA ALA A 173 -8.95 -4.35 -9.27
C ALA A 173 -9.98 -4.28 -10.43
N GLY A 174 -11.17 -3.74 -10.16
CA GLY A 174 -12.09 -3.35 -11.23
C GLY A 174 -11.51 -2.16 -12.01
N THR A 175 -11.63 -0.96 -11.45
CA THR A 175 -11.04 0.24 -12.04
C THR A 175 -9.88 0.74 -11.17
N ALA A 176 -8.80 1.20 -11.80
CA ALA A 176 -7.66 1.85 -11.18
C ALA A 176 -7.36 3.20 -11.86
N GLY A 177 -6.77 4.12 -11.11
CA GLY A 177 -6.35 5.44 -11.63
C GLY A 177 -5.04 5.37 -12.41
N ASP A 178 -4.30 6.48 -12.40
CA ASP A 178 -2.99 6.59 -13.07
C ASP A 178 -1.87 5.90 -12.27
N TRP A 179 -0.75 5.61 -12.94
CA TRP A 179 0.48 5.11 -12.32
C TRP A 179 0.34 3.74 -11.64
N VAL A 180 -0.54 2.89 -12.18
CA VAL A 180 -0.68 1.50 -11.73
C VAL A 180 0.64 0.76 -11.93
N GLY A 181 1.16 0.11 -10.90
CA GLY A 181 2.41 -0.65 -10.96
C GLY A 181 3.65 0.23 -11.19
N MET A 182 3.58 1.53 -10.86
CA MET A 182 4.75 2.41 -10.95
C MET A 182 5.91 1.84 -10.13
N GLU A 183 7.10 1.73 -10.74
CA GLU A 183 8.32 1.18 -10.11
C GLU A 183 8.14 -0.25 -9.54
N MET A 184 7.16 -1.01 -10.02
CA MET A 184 6.91 -2.39 -9.62
C MET A 184 8.12 -3.29 -9.94
N LYS A 185 8.50 -4.14 -8.99
CA LYS A 185 9.69 -5.01 -9.05
C LYS A 185 9.33 -6.49 -9.13
N GLY A 186 8.11 -6.84 -8.73
CA GLY A 186 7.60 -8.20 -8.71
C GLY A 186 6.13 -8.25 -8.29
N GLY A 187 5.56 -9.45 -8.27
CA GLY A 187 4.13 -9.66 -8.00
C GLY A 187 3.26 -9.58 -9.26
N LYS A 188 1.93 -9.58 -9.07
CA LYS A 188 0.94 -9.57 -10.14
C LYS A 188 -0.19 -8.58 -9.89
N ILE A 189 -0.46 -7.69 -10.85
CA ILE A 189 -1.61 -6.80 -10.83
C ILE A 189 -2.55 -7.18 -11.98
N VAL A 190 -3.83 -7.39 -11.67
CA VAL A 190 -4.89 -7.66 -12.64
C VAL A 190 -5.95 -6.57 -12.50
N VAL A 191 -6.21 -5.82 -13.57
CA VAL A 191 -7.12 -4.68 -13.56
C VAL A 191 -8.04 -4.68 -14.77
N LYS A 192 -9.31 -4.35 -14.62
CA LYS A 192 -10.20 -4.21 -15.80
C LYS A 192 -9.90 -2.91 -16.55
N LYS A 193 -9.88 -1.77 -15.85
CA LYS A 193 -9.54 -0.47 -16.47
C LYS A 193 -8.50 0.27 -15.64
N ALA A 194 -7.42 0.71 -16.27
CA ALA A 194 -6.39 1.56 -15.68
C ALA A 194 -6.34 2.92 -16.38
N GLY A 195 -5.85 3.94 -15.67
CA GLY A 195 -5.53 5.24 -16.23
C GLY A 195 -4.21 5.24 -17.02
N ASN A 196 -3.56 6.40 -17.04
CA ASN A 196 -2.31 6.63 -17.74
C ASN A 196 -1.10 6.04 -16.99
N ALA A 197 0.01 5.87 -17.72
CA ALA A 197 1.31 5.48 -17.18
C ALA A 197 1.29 4.15 -16.42
N LEU A 198 0.51 3.18 -16.91
CA LEU A 198 0.49 1.81 -16.37
C LEU A 198 1.87 1.16 -16.56
N GLY A 199 2.47 0.66 -15.48
CA GLY A 199 3.79 0.05 -15.48
C GLY A 199 4.94 1.05 -15.66
N PHE A 200 4.74 2.34 -15.34
CA PHE A 200 5.80 3.33 -15.47
C PHE A 200 7.01 2.98 -14.61
N GLY A 201 8.19 2.93 -15.23
CA GLY A 201 9.43 2.60 -14.50
C GLY A 201 9.46 1.17 -13.92
N MET A 202 8.54 0.29 -14.34
CA MET A 202 8.48 -1.10 -13.89
C MET A 202 9.80 -1.83 -14.15
N GLU A 203 10.30 -2.54 -13.14
CA GLU A 203 11.56 -3.30 -13.18
C GLU A 203 11.30 -4.81 -13.30
N GLY A 204 10.14 -5.30 -12.84
CA GLY A 204 9.77 -6.71 -12.88
C GLY A 204 8.32 -6.96 -12.44
N GLY A 205 7.87 -8.21 -12.52
CA GLY A 205 6.48 -8.61 -12.23
C GLY A 205 5.59 -8.70 -13.48
N GLU A 206 4.29 -8.85 -13.25
CA GLU A 206 3.28 -8.94 -14.31
C GLU A 206 2.09 -8.00 -14.06
N ILE A 207 1.73 -7.20 -15.06
CA ILE A 207 0.50 -6.39 -15.06
C ILE A 207 -0.40 -6.84 -16.21
N ILE A 208 -1.66 -7.13 -15.91
CA ILE A 208 -2.68 -7.50 -16.89
C ILE A 208 -3.81 -6.49 -16.81
N ALA A 209 -4.09 -5.78 -17.91
CA ALA A 209 -5.22 -4.85 -18.00
C ALA A 209 -6.13 -5.17 -19.20
N ARG A 210 -7.45 -5.00 -19.07
CA ARG A 210 -8.31 -5.02 -20.27
C ARG A 210 -8.11 -3.73 -21.06
N GLU A 211 -8.12 -2.61 -20.35
CA GLU A 211 -8.02 -1.26 -20.91
C GLU A 211 -7.05 -0.42 -20.09
N ALA A 212 -6.21 0.38 -20.76
CA ALA A 212 -5.32 1.34 -20.14
C ALA A 212 -5.31 2.67 -20.91
N GLY A 213 -4.87 3.75 -20.27
CA GLY A 213 -4.68 5.05 -20.91
C GLY A 213 -3.40 5.12 -21.75
N ALA A 214 -2.80 6.30 -21.82
CA ALA A 214 -1.55 6.56 -22.50
C ALA A 214 -0.31 6.09 -21.72
N TRP A 215 0.81 5.96 -22.45
CA TRP A 215 2.16 5.71 -21.91
C TRP A 215 2.30 4.38 -21.15
N VAL A 216 1.65 3.33 -21.64
CA VAL A 216 1.78 1.99 -21.07
C VAL A 216 3.24 1.53 -21.16
N GLY A 217 3.83 1.20 -20.02
CA GLY A 217 5.20 0.71 -19.88
C GLY A 217 6.29 1.76 -20.10
N GLU A 218 5.95 3.06 -20.08
CA GLU A 218 6.92 4.14 -20.23
C GLU A 218 8.06 4.03 -19.20
N SER A 219 9.30 4.22 -19.67
CA SER A 219 10.51 4.12 -18.85
C SER A 219 10.71 2.79 -18.11
N SER A 220 9.94 1.74 -18.44
CA SER A 220 10.11 0.42 -17.84
C SER A 220 11.50 -0.16 -18.15
N LYS A 221 12.05 -0.91 -17.20
CA LYS A 221 13.35 -1.59 -17.28
C LYS A 221 13.20 -3.10 -17.47
N GLY A 222 12.02 -3.66 -17.19
CA GLY A 222 11.72 -5.08 -17.31
C GLY A 222 10.29 -5.39 -16.88
N GLY A 223 9.97 -6.68 -16.76
CA GLY A 223 8.61 -7.15 -16.44
C GLY A 223 7.74 -7.41 -17.67
N LYS A 224 6.51 -7.83 -17.41
CA LYS A 224 5.52 -8.20 -18.44
C LYS A 224 4.26 -7.39 -18.27
N ILE A 225 3.77 -6.81 -19.37
CA ILE A 225 2.51 -6.08 -19.42
C ILE A 225 1.65 -6.66 -20.54
N ILE A 226 0.43 -7.08 -20.20
CA ILE A 226 -0.57 -7.54 -21.16
C ILE A 226 -1.73 -6.57 -21.10
N VAL A 227 -2.04 -5.91 -22.21
CA VAL A 227 -3.21 -5.03 -22.32
C VAL A 227 -4.11 -5.49 -23.46
N GLY A 228 -5.43 -5.47 -23.26
CA GLY A 228 -6.37 -5.71 -24.36
C GLY A 228 -6.37 -4.55 -25.36
N ARG A 229 -6.41 -3.32 -24.83
CA ARG A 229 -6.24 -2.08 -25.60
C ARG A 229 -5.66 -0.97 -24.73
N CYS A 230 -4.99 -0.02 -25.35
CA CYS A 230 -4.49 1.20 -24.69
C CYS A 230 -4.45 2.38 -25.66
N GLU A 231 -4.37 3.60 -25.12
CA GLU A 231 -4.25 4.81 -25.96
C GLU A 231 -2.86 4.91 -26.60
N SER A 232 -1.80 4.60 -25.87
CA SER A 232 -0.43 4.54 -26.40
C SER A 232 0.48 3.66 -25.56
N VAL A 233 1.49 3.09 -26.20
CA VAL A 233 2.60 2.39 -25.55
C VAL A 233 3.76 3.37 -25.42
N GLY A 234 4.39 3.41 -24.25
CA GLY A 234 5.54 4.26 -23.95
C GLY A 234 6.88 3.66 -24.38
N SER A 235 7.95 4.42 -24.21
CA SER A 235 9.32 4.00 -24.48
C SER A 235 9.92 3.26 -23.27
N GLY A 236 9.85 1.93 -23.28
CA GLY A 236 10.32 1.09 -22.18
C GLY A 236 10.81 -0.28 -22.62
N LYS A 237 11.30 -1.06 -21.67
CA LYS A 237 11.90 -2.39 -21.88
C LYS A 237 11.05 -3.54 -21.35
N ALA A 238 9.90 -3.28 -20.74
CA ALA A 238 8.95 -4.33 -20.42
C ALA A 238 8.52 -5.07 -21.68
N PHE A 239 8.24 -6.37 -21.57
CA PHE A 239 7.58 -7.11 -22.63
C PHE A 239 6.10 -6.73 -22.65
N ILE A 240 5.67 -6.00 -23.67
CA ILE A 240 4.31 -5.48 -23.79
C ILE A 240 3.59 -6.19 -24.92
N THR A 241 2.42 -6.76 -24.61
CA THR A 241 1.49 -7.29 -25.60
C THR A 241 0.20 -6.50 -25.58
N VAL A 242 -0.24 -6.06 -26.76
CA VAL A 242 -1.53 -5.40 -26.96
C VAL A 242 -2.42 -6.35 -27.77
N ASP A 243 -3.17 -7.20 -27.08
CA ASP A 243 -4.03 -8.22 -27.69
C ASP A 243 -5.20 -8.60 -26.77
N GLU A 244 -6.43 -8.36 -27.24
CA GLU A 244 -7.66 -8.70 -26.51
C GLU A 244 -7.83 -10.22 -26.30
N VAL A 245 -7.40 -11.05 -27.25
CA VAL A 245 -7.49 -12.52 -27.14
C VAL A 245 -6.55 -13.01 -26.05
N GLN A 246 -5.32 -12.51 -26.03
CA GLN A 246 -4.34 -12.89 -25.03
C GLN A 246 -4.74 -12.38 -23.63
N PHE A 247 -5.32 -11.18 -23.50
CA PHE A 247 -5.91 -10.72 -22.24
C PHE A 247 -6.93 -11.73 -21.70
N ARG A 248 -7.89 -12.17 -22.51
CA ARG A 248 -8.94 -13.11 -22.07
C ARG A 248 -8.36 -14.43 -21.56
N SER A 249 -7.30 -14.93 -22.19
CA SER A 249 -6.63 -16.16 -21.76
C SER A 249 -5.88 -16.02 -20.42
N GLN A 250 -5.32 -14.85 -20.12
CA GLN A 250 -4.43 -14.63 -18.97
C GLN A 250 -5.13 -14.02 -17.75
N ALA A 251 -6.26 -13.32 -17.97
CA ALA A 251 -7.08 -12.77 -16.89
C ALA A 251 -7.87 -13.85 -16.13
N GLY A 252 -8.22 -14.97 -16.79
CA GLY A 252 -9.08 -16.01 -16.19
C GLY A 252 -10.45 -15.45 -15.75
N ALA A 253 -11.12 -16.12 -14.80
CA ALA A 253 -12.37 -15.65 -14.17
C ALA A 253 -12.17 -14.56 -13.09
N ALA A 254 -11.01 -13.87 -13.09
CA ALA A 254 -10.61 -12.99 -12.00
C ALA A 254 -11.24 -11.58 -12.02
N LEU A 255 -11.92 -11.20 -13.10
CA LEU A 255 -12.49 -9.86 -13.31
C LEU A 255 -13.96 -9.93 -13.75
#